data_AF-A0A317VD97-F1
#
_entry.id   AF-A0A317VD97-F1
#
_cell.length_a   1.000
_cell.length_b   1.000
_cell.length_c   1.000
_cell.angle_alpha   90.00
_cell.angle_beta   90.00
_cell.angle_gamma   90.00
#
_symmetry.space_group_name_H-M   'P 1'
#
loop_
_entity.id
_entity.type
_entity.pdbx_description
1 polymer ?
#
loop_
_entity_poly.entity_id
_entity_poly.type
_entity_poly.pdbx_seq_one_letter_code
_entity_poly.pdbx_strand_id
1 'polypeptide(L)'
;MATSQPAKESTKWQDKLKDYCSQAKVNDPVYNLVSDRRGGRTAWSTSVTVQHPSTLYVCTFSARYFYDGTNNAYEDAAEVAVKALPPLRG
;
A
#
# COMPACT_ATOMS: atom_id res chain seq x y z
N MET A 1 7.39 26.58 -11.73
CA MET A 1 7.53 26.37 -10.27
C MET A 1 6.20 25.85 -9.72
N ALA A 2 6.17 24.59 -9.30
CA ALA A 2 5.14 24.05 -8.41
C ALA A 2 5.76 22.82 -7.73
N THR A 3 6.53 23.09 -6.68
CA THR A 3 7.02 22.10 -5.73
C THR A 3 5.84 21.57 -4.93
N SER A 4 5.30 20.41 -5.29
CA SER A 4 4.39 19.68 -4.42
C SER A 4 5.24 18.90 -3.42
N GLN A 5 5.48 19.52 -2.26
CA GLN A 5 6.13 18.87 -1.12
C GLN A 5 5.34 17.62 -0.70
N PRO A 6 6.01 16.52 -0.32
CA PRO A 6 5.33 15.32 0.15
C PRO A 6 4.77 15.63 1.53
N ALA A 7 3.44 15.69 1.64
CA ALA A 7 2.82 15.74 2.95
C ALA A 7 3.22 14.46 3.70
N LYS A 8 3.88 14.62 4.85
CA LYS A 8 3.98 13.59 5.89
C LYS A 8 2.57 13.32 6.43
N GLU A 9 1.68 12.80 5.61
CA GLU A 9 0.49 12.13 6.10
C GLU A 9 0.97 10.82 6.73
N SER A 10 0.68 10.62 8.01
CA SER A 10 1.15 9.50 8.82
C SER A 10 1.05 8.16 8.07
N THR A 11 2.16 7.70 7.50
CA THR A 11 2.29 6.49 6.67
C THR A 11 2.36 5.22 7.54
N LYS A 12 1.50 5.12 8.55
CA LYS A 12 1.62 4.09 9.59
C LYS A 12 1.59 2.68 9.01
N TRP A 13 0.69 2.41 8.07
CA TRP A 13 0.54 1.08 7.48
C TRP A 13 1.51 0.86 6.34
N GLN A 14 1.77 1.87 5.51
CA GLN A 14 2.79 1.82 4.47
C GLN A 14 4.19 1.53 5.05
N ASP A 15 4.57 2.22 6.12
CA ASP A 15 5.86 2.02 6.79
C ASP A 15 5.95 0.63 7.41
N LYS A 16 4.86 0.15 8.04
CA LYS A 16 4.81 -1.22 8.59
C LYS A 16 4.96 -2.28 7.51
N LEU A 17 4.32 -2.10 6.35
CA LEU A 17 4.45 -3.06 5.26
C LEU A 17 5.87 -3.05 4.69
N LYS A 18 6.47 -1.88 4.54
CA LYS A 18 7.85 -1.75 4.09
C LYS A 18 8.84 -2.40 5.07
N ASP A 19 8.68 -2.12 6.36
CA ASP A 19 9.47 -2.72 7.42
C ASP A 19 9.33 -4.25 7.43
N TYR A 20 8.11 -4.76 7.28
CA TYR A 20 7.85 -6.19 7.11
C TYR A 20 8.62 -6.77 5.91
N CYS A 21 8.52 -6.16 4.73
CA CYS A 21 9.22 -6.65 3.53
C CYS A 21 10.75 -6.63 3.73
N SER A 22 11.27 -5.57 4.35
CA SER A 22 12.69 -5.41 4.67
C SER A 22 13.18 -6.48 5.64
N GLN A 23 12.46 -6.73 6.74
CA GLN A 23 12.80 -7.78 7.71
C GLN A 23 12.73 -9.18 7.10
N ALA A 24 11.78 -9.40 6.20
CA ALA A 24 11.62 -10.67 5.52
C ALA A 24 12.62 -10.88 4.37
N LYS A 25 13.46 -9.88 4.07
CA LYS A 25 14.44 -9.87 2.97
C LYS A 25 13.80 -10.16 1.61
N VAL A 26 12.59 -9.64 1.41
CA VAL A 26 11.88 -9.69 0.12
C VAL A 26 11.87 -8.32 -0.54
N ASN A 27 11.40 -8.27 -1.77
CA ASN A 27 11.28 -7.02 -2.51
C ASN A 27 10.33 -6.04 -1.81
N ASP A 28 10.60 -4.75 -1.97
CA ASP A 28 9.74 -3.67 -1.49
C ASP A 28 8.31 -3.79 -2.06
N PRO A 29 7.28 -3.35 -1.31
CA PRO A 29 5.90 -3.36 -1.77
C PRO A 29 5.72 -2.47 -2.99
N VAL A 30 5.09 -3.00 -4.04
CA VAL A 30 4.80 -2.26 -5.28
C VAL A 30 3.34 -1.89 -5.30
N TYR A 31 3.04 -0.59 -5.36
CA TYR A 31 1.66 -0.12 -5.41
C TYR A 31 1.22 0.24 -6.82
N ASN A 32 -0.02 -0.10 -7.15
CA ASN A 32 -0.68 0.26 -8.40
C ASN A 32 -1.95 1.08 -8.10
N LEU A 33 -1.84 2.39 -8.32
CA LEU A 33 -2.88 3.37 -8.03
C LEU A 33 -3.88 3.49 -9.19
N VAL A 34 -5.16 3.53 -8.86
CA VAL A 34 -6.28 3.67 -9.80
C VAL A 34 -7.10 4.88 -9.41
N SER A 35 -7.42 5.72 -10.40
CA SER A 35 -8.26 6.91 -10.24
C SER A 35 -9.58 6.73 -10.98
N ASP A 36 -10.70 7.08 -10.33
CA ASP A 36 -12.04 7.14 -10.91
C ASP A 36 -12.54 8.58 -10.87
N ARG A 37 -12.73 9.21 -12.04
CA ARG A 37 -13.12 10.62 -12.14
C ARG A 37 -14.61 10.73 -12.41
N ARG A 38 -15.38 11.29 -11.45
CA ARG A 38 -16.82 11.51 -11.58
C ARG A 38 -17.18 12.96 -11.27
N GLY A 39 -17.64 13.69 -12.29
CA GLY A 39 -18.29 14.99 -12.11
C GLY A 39 -17.47 16.04 -11.33
N GLY A 40 -16.14 16.05 -11.48
CA GLY A 40 -15.25 17.01 -10.82
C GLY A 40 -14.57 16.53 -9.54
N ARG A 41 -14.95 15.36 -9.01
CA ARG A 41 -14.21 14.66 -7.94
C ARG A 41 -13.42 13.51 -8.53
N THR A 42 -12.27 13.21 -7.93
CA THR A 42 -11.46 12.04 -8.28
C THR A 42 -11.41 11.14 -7.05
N ALA A 43 -11.92 9.93 -7.19
CA ALA A 43 -11.82 8.91 -6.17
C ALA A 43 -10.60 8.03 -6.46
N TRP A 44 -9.88 7.60 -5.44
CA TRP A 44 -8.62 6.88 -5.54
C TRP A 44 -8.73 5.53 -4.85
N SER A 45 -8.30 4.48 -5.53
CA SER A 45 -8.09 3.16 -4.95
C SER A 45 -6.71 2.67 -5.35
N THR A 46 -6.17 1.67 -4.67
CA THR A 46 -4.86 1.11 -5.04
C THR A 46 -4.81 -0.37 -4.71
N SER A 47 -3.98 -1.10 -5.43
CA SER A 47 -3.50 -2.39 -4.98
C SER A 47 -2.04 -2.31 -4.57
N VAL A 48 -1.60 -3.23 -3.72
CA VAL A 48 -0.21 -3.43 -3.32
C VAL A 48 0.18 -4.87 -3.61
N THR A 49 1.31 -5.04 -4.26
CA THR A 49 1.89 -6.32 -4.62
C THR A 49 3.12 -6.55 -3.76
N VAL A 50 3.15 -7.69 -3.06
CA VAL A 50 4.20 -8.08 -2.12
C VAL A 50 4.59 -9.53 -2.34
N GLN A 51 5.86 -9.85 -2.06
CA GLN A 51 6.33 -11.22 -2.12
C GLN A 51 6.14 -11.91 -0.77
N HIS A 52 5.51 -13.09 -0.79
CA HIS A 52 5.27 -13.90 0.39
C HIS A 52 6.61 -14.45 0.92
N PRO A 53 6.95 -14.25 2.19
CA PRO A 53 8.30 -14.53 2.66
C PRO A 53 8.63 -16.02 2.73
N SER A 54 7.66 -16.88 3.06
CA SER A 54 7.91 -18.32 3.18
C SER A 54 7.81 -19.11 1.87
N THR A 55 7.04 -18.64 0.90
CA THR A 55 6.71 -19.39 -0.32
C THR A 55 7.26 -18.71 -1.57
N LEU A 56 7.74 -17.47 -1.45
CA LEU A 56 8.26 -16.61 -2.52
C LEU A 56 7.23 -16.30 -3.63
N TYR A 57 5.98 -16.70 -3.48
CA TYR A 57 4.90 -16.29 -4.39
C TYR A 57 4.56 -14.82 -4.22
N VAL A 58 4.10 -14.20 -5.30
CA VAL A 58 3.65 -12.81 -5.29
C VAL A 58 2.17 -12.75 -4.93
N CYS A 59 1.83 -11.96 -3.92
CA CYS A 59 0.47 -11.72 -3.47
C CYS A 59 0.08 -10.26 -3.76
N THR A 60 -1.17 -10.05 -4.20
CA THR A 60 -1.70 -8.70 -4.43
C THR A 60 -2.90 -8.44 -3.52
N PHE A 61 -2.90 -7.30 -2.85
CA PHE A 61 -3.94 -6.86 -1.93
C PHE A 61 -4.49 -5.51 -2.37
N SER A 62 -5.81 -5.40 -2.51
CA SER A 62 -6.47 -4.15 -2.90
C SER A 62 -7.00 -3.39 -1.70
N ALA A 63 -6.99 -2.06 -1.79
CA ALA A 63 -7.80 -1.21 -0.93
C ALA A 63 -9.28 -1.62 -1.06
N ARG A 64 -10.00 -1.54 0.06
CA ARG A 64 -11.39 -1.97 0.23
C ARG A 64 -12.38 -1.01 -0.41
N TYR A 65 -12.01 0.27 -0.48
CA TYR A 65 -12.87 1.35 -0.96
C TYR A 65 -12.11 2.30 -1.90
N PHE A 66 -12.85 3.28 -2.43
CA PHE A 66 -12.28 4.46 -3.06
C PHE A 66 -12.27 5.62 -2.05
N TYR A 67 -11.21 6.41 -2.09
CA TYR A 67 -10.94 7.49 -1.15
C TYR A 67 -10.74 8.82 -1.88
N ASP A 68 -10.99 9.94 -1.20
CA ASP A 68 -10.73 11.27 -1.78
C ASP A 68 -9.23 11.58 -1.92
N GLY A 69 -8.36 10.78 -1.32
CA GLY A 69 -6.91 10.95 -1.33
C GLY A 69 -6.15 9.65 -1.58
N THR A 70 -5.03 9.74 -2.30
CA THR A 70 -4.17 8.60 -2.65
C THR A 70 -3.54 7.96 -1.41
N ASN A 71 -3.16 8.76 -0.41
CA ASN A 71 -2.58 8.24 0.83
C ASN A 71 -3.53 7.31 1.56
N ASN A 72 -4.81 7.66 1.68
CA ASN A 72 -5.81 6.81 2.31
C ASN A 72 -5.96 5.47 1.58
N ALA A 73 -5.90 5.49 0.24
CA ALA A 73 -5.90 4.26 -0.54
C ALA A 73 -4.65 3.41 -0.25
N TYR A 74 -3.47 4.02 -0.21
CA TYR A 74 -2.21 3.34 0.12
C TYR A 74 -2.21 2.75 1.53
N GLU A 75 -2.67 3.50 2.52
CA GLU A 75 -2.80 3.04 3.91
C GLU A 75 -3.76 1.85 4.01
N ASP A 76 -4.89 1.88 3.30
CA ASP A 76 -5.86 0.80 3.34
C ASP A 76 -5.33 -0.49 2.70
N ALA A 77 -4.75 -0.40 1.50
CA ALA A 77 -4.14 -1.55 0.85
C ALA A 77 -2.98 -2.12 1.69
N ALA A 78 -2.18 -1.25 2.31
CA ALA A 78 -1.10 -1.66 3.19
C ALA A 78 -1.61 -2.37 4.46
N GLU A 79 -2.67 -1.83 5.08
CA GLU A 79 -3.29 -2.46 6.24
C GLU A 79 -3.82 -3.87 5.90
N VAL A 80 -4.49 -4.01 4.75
CA VAL A 80 -4.98 -5.31 4.27
C VAL A 80 -3.82 -6.29 4.09
N ALA A 81 -2.73 -5.86 3.46
CA ALA A 81 -1.56 -6.70 3.24
C ALA A 81 -0.91 -7.13 4.56
N VAL A 82 -0.61 -6.20 5.47
CA VAL A 82 0.04 -6.51 6.77
C VAL A 82 -0.80 -7.48 7.60
N LYS A 83 -2.13 -7.36 7.56
CA LYS A 83 -3.03 -8.26 8.30
C LYS A 83 -3.17 -9.65 7.66
N ALA A 84 -3.02 -9.75 6.34
CA ALA A 84 -3.13 -11.01 5.61
C ALA A 84 -1.81 -11.80 5.57
N LEU A 85 -0.68 -11.10 5.65
CA LEU A 85 0.65 -11.71 5.64
C LEU A 85 0.94 -12.45 6.95
N PRO A 86 1.62 -13.60 6.90
CA PRO A 86 1.98 -14.34 8.10
C PRO A 86 3.00 -13.56 8.94
N PRO A 87 3.01 -13.72 10.28
CA PRO A 87 4.06 -13.13 11.09
C PRO A 87 5.44 -13.66 10.68
N LEU A 88 6.44 -12.79 10.63
CA LEU A 88 7.82 -13.21 10.44
C LEU A 88 8.28 -13.94 11.70
N ARG A 89 8.67 -15.20 11.56
CA ARG A 89 9.33 -15.93 12.65
C ARG A 89 10.81 -15.55 12.59
N GLY A 90 11.29 -14.88 13.64
CA GLY A 90 12.70 -14.54 13.84
C GLY A 90 13.56 -15.77 14.12
#